data_AF-X1F0B0-F1
#
_entry.id   AF-X1F0B0-F1
#
_cell.length_a   1.000
_cell.length_b   1.000
_cell.length_c   1.000
_cell.angle_alpha   90.00
_cell.angle_beta   90.00
_cell.angle_gamma   90.00
#
_symmetry.space_group_name_H-M   'P 1'
#
loop_
_entity.id
_entity.type
_entity.pdbx_description
1 polymer ?
#
loop_
_entity_poly.entity_id
_entity_poly.type
_entity_poly.pdbx_seq_one_letter_code
_entity_poly.pdbx_strand_id
1 'polypeptide(L)'
;ANISTIKGKVKVPITGRKQAKLNDNFLSAQLIYKNNAFYLNVIFEEEKEIPKEENFEHFVGVDLGINNIATVVVQNKRGEVLETKFFSGKQLIEKRRRFSDLRKELSKKKLLNEIKKTKNRERNYMKDINHKISRKIINIAKQSFSYINCSEPISIYFYLTGLTNCFRLRTSHHLTKTVPANLRSICRIDSSH
;
A
#
# COMPACT_ATOMS: atom_id res chain seq x y z
N ALA A 1 -5.05 -29.40 0.69
CA ALA A 1 -5.61 -29.41 2.07
C ALA A 1 -6.80 -30.35 2.09
N ASN A 2 -7.10 -30.94 3.24
CA ASN A 2 -8.36 -31.65 3.45
C ASN A 2 -9.31 -30.70 4.18
N ILE A 3 -10.52 -30.52 3.65
CA ILE A 3 -11.57 -29.72 4.28
C ILE A 3 -12.66 -30.67 4.76
N SER A 4 -13.02 -30.58 6.03
CA SER A 4 -14.16 -31.32 6.58
C SER A 4 -15.45 -30.69 6.08
N THR A 5 -16.31 -31.48 5.44
CA THR A 5 -17.65 -31.05 4.99
C THR A 5 -18.71 -31.92 5.64
N ILE A 6 -19.98 -31.52 5.55
CA ILE A 6 -21.14 -32.28 6.06
C ILE A 6 -21.19 -33.69 5.44
N LYS A 7 -20.65 -33.88 4.23
CA LYS A 7 -20.59 -35.18 3.52
C LYS A 7 -19.27 -35.92 3.69
N GLY A 8 -18.43 -35.51 4.64
CA GLY A 8 -17.11 -36.08 4.87
C GLY A 8 -15.96 -35.18 4.41
N LYS A 9 -14.73 -35.68 4.54
CA LYS A 9 -13.52 -34.92 4.20
C LYS A 9 -13.33 -34.88 2.69
N VAL A 10 -13.22 -33.67 2.14
CA VAL A 10 -12.95 -33.45 0.71
C VAL A 10 -11.53 -32.92 0.55
N LYS A 11 -10.77 -33.51 -0.38
CA LYS A 11 -9.43 -33.06 -0.74
C LYS A 11 -9.55 -31.88 -1.69
N VAL A 12 -9.14 -30.70 -1.23
CA VAL A 12 -9.20 -29.46 -2.01
C VAL A 12 -7.79 -29.04 -2.41
N PRO A 13 -7.51 -28.80 -3.71
CA PRO A 13 -6.25 -28.25 -4.14
C PRO A 13 -6.09 -26.84 -3.56
N ILE A 14 -5.02 -26.61 -2.79
CA ILE A 14 -4.68 -25.25 -2.34
C ILE A 14 -3.91 -24.60 -3.48
N THR A 15 -4.58 -23.78 -4.26
CA THR A 15 -3.91 -22.90 -5.22
C THR A 15 -3.55 -21.58 -4.53
N GLY A 16 -2.29 -21.44 -4.14
CA GLY A 16 -1.70 -20.20 -3.65
C GLY A 16 -0.29 -20.02 -4.21
N ARG A 17 0.12 -18.79 -4.53
CA ARG A 17 1.55 -18.49 -4.75
C ARG A 17 2.30 -18.92 -3.49
N LYS A 18 3.49 -19.55 -3.63
CA LYS A 18 4.39 -19.96 -2.52
C LYS A 18 4.20 -19.00 -1.33
N GLN A 19 3.38 -19.41 -0.37
CA GLN A 19 3.16 -18.59 0.82
C GLN A 19 4.44 -18.69 1.63
N ALA A 20 4.85 -17.59 2.26
CA ALA A 20 5.90 -17.59 3.27
C ALA A 20 5.69 -18.79 4.21
N LYS A 21 6.77 -19.41 4.72
CA LYS A 21 6.71 -20.50 5.70
C LYS A 21 5.61 -20.15 6.72
N LEU A 22 4.52 -20.91 6.70
CA LEU A 22 3.40 -20.68 7.59
C LEU A 22 3.94 -20.95 9.01
N ASN A 23 3.89 -19.94 9.87
CA ASN A 23 4.28 -20.09 11.26
C ASN A 23 3.25 -20.97 11.97
N ASP A 24 3.68 -21.84 12.88
CA ASP A 24 2.77 -22.72 13.64
C ASP A 24 1.85 -21.92 14.59
N ASN A 25 2.21 -20.67 14.89
CA ASN A 25 1.43 -19.73 15.70
C ASN A 25 0.38 -18.97 14.86
N PHE A 26 -0.65 -19.67 14.38
CA PHE A 26 -1.81 -19.00 13.77
C PHE A 26 -2.89 -18.67 14.82
N LEU A 27 -3.43 -17.46 14.77
CA LEU A 27 -4.48 -16.98 15.66
C LEU A 27 -5.85 -17.51 15.23
N SER A 28 -6.13 -17.48 13.94
CA SER A 28 -7.41 -17.96 13.40
C SER A 28 -7.31 -18.30 11.91
N ALA A 29 -8.21 -19.19 11.47
CA ALA A 29 -8.38 -19.53 10.06
C ALA A 29 -9.86 -19.46 9.70
N GLN A 30 -10.20 -18.73 8.64
CA GLN A 30 -11.57 -18.58 8.14
C GLN A 30 -11.64 -19.01 6.68
N LEU A 31 -12.59 -19.89 6.36
CA LEU A 31 -12.89 -20.28 4.98
C LEU A 31 -13.99 -19.39 4.42
N ILE A 32 -13.70 -18.69 3.33
CA ILE A 32 -14.60 -17.72 2.70
C ILE A 32 -14.91 -18.19 1.28
N TYR A 33 -16.19 -18.29 0.93
CA TYR A 33 -16.62 -18.55 -0.44
C TYR A 33 -16.99 -17.24 -1.13
N LYS A 34 -16.30 -16.92 -2.24
CA LYS A 34 -16.51 -15.68 -3.01
C LYS A 34 -16.14 -15.89 -4.47
N ASN A 35 -16.88 -15.28 -5.40
CA ASN A 35 -16.59 -15.34 -6.84
C ASN A 35 -16.38 -16.78 -7.36
N ASN A 36 -17.21 -17.72 -6.90
CA ASN A 36 -17.11 -19.15 -7.23
C ASN A 36 -15.78 -19.83 -6.82
N ALA A 37 -15.07 -19.25 -5.85
CA ALA A 37 -13.82 -19.78 -5.31
C ALA A 37 -13.83 -19.78 -3.77
N PHE A 38 -13.13 -20.77 -3.20
CA PHE A 38 -12.86 -20.81 -1.77
C PHE A 38 -11.53 -20.13 -1.46
N TYR A 39 -11.51 -19.28 -0.44
CA TYR A 39 -10.34 -18.60 0.09
C TYR A 39 -10.15 -19.00 1.55
N LEU A 40 -8.96 -19.49 1.90
CA LEU A 40 -8.59 -19.71 3.30
C LEU A 40 -7.81 -18.50 3.79
N ASN A 41 -8.40 -17.74 4.71
CA ASN A 41 -7.78 -16.58 5.32
C ASN A 41 -7.20 -17.00 6.68
N VAL A 42 -5.88 -17.09 6.76
CA VAL A 42 -5.17 -17.48 7.99
C VAL A 42 -4.47 -16.25 8.55
N ILE A 43 -4.72 -15.96 9.83
CA ILE A 43 -4.12 -14.86 10.56
C ILE A 43 -3.00 -15.43 11.43
N PHE A 44 -1.80 -14.87 11.31
CA PHE A 44 -0.63 -15.22 12.12
C PHE A 44 -0.21 -14.00 12.92
N GLU A 45 0.35 -14.26 14.09
CA GLU A 45 1.13 -13.28 14.83
C GLU A 45 2.62 -13.56 14.57
N GLU A 46 3.36 -12.53 14.22
CA GLU A 46 4.80 -12.63 13.99
C GLU A 46 5.46 -11.55 14.82
N GLU A 47 6.16 -11.97 15.87
CA GLU A 47 7.03 -11.06 16.62
C GLU A 47 8.19 -10.67 15.73
N LYS A 48 8.26 -9.38 15.39
CA LYS A 48 9.43 -8.79 14.72
C LYS A 48 10.05 -7.77 15.64
N GLU A 49 11.34 -7.94 15.87
CA GLU A 49 12.15 -6.86 16.43
C GLU A 49 12.10 -5.68 15.45
N ILE A 50 11.46 -4.60 15.88
CA ILE A 50 11.50 -3.33 15.17
C ILE A 50 12.87 -2.74 15.51
N PRO A 51 13.77 -2.51 14.53
CA PRO A 51 15.04 -1.88 14.77
C PRO A 51 14.83 -0.52 15.44
N LYS A 52 15.67 -0.19 16.42
CA LYS A 52 15.66 1.13 17.06
C LYS A 52 16.07 2.20 16.05
N GLU A 53 15.65 3.44 16.27
CA GLU A 53 15.96 4.56 15.37
C GLU A 53 17.48 4.73 15.14
N GLU A 54 18.26 4.45 16.18
CA GLU A 54 19.73 4.46 16.17
C GLU A 54 20.36 3.45 15.19
N ASN A 55 19.62 2.41 14.80
CA ASN A 55 20.08 1.35 13.91
C ASN A 55 19.87 1.67 12.43
N PHE A 56 19.27 2.82 12.10
CA PHE A 56 19.06 3.25 10.71
C PHE A 56 20.13 4.25 10.29
N GLU A 57 20.78 3.97 9.18
CA GLU A 57 21.71 4.91 8.54
C GLU A 57 21.02 5.88 7.57
N HIS A 58 19.79 5.51 7.14
CA HIS A 58 19.03 6.26 6.14
C HIS A 58 17.56 6.37 6.52
N PHE A 59 17.01 7.54 6.20
CA PHE A 59 15.63 7.88 6.45
C PHE A 59 14.97 8.36 5.16
N VAL A 60 13.76 7.86 4.91
CA VAL A 60 12.95 8.28 3.77
C VAL A 60 11.70 8.98 4.29
N GLY A 61 11.65 10.30 4.17
CA GLY A 61 10.47 11.10 4.45
C GLY A 61 9.54 11.14 3.24
N VAL A 62 8.26 10.85 3.44
CA VAL A 62 7.24 10.93 2.38
C VAL A 62 6.12 11.85 2.81
N ASP A 63 5.96 12.98 2.12
CA ASP A 63 4.82 13.89 2.26
C ASP A 63 3.81 13.65 1.13
N LEU A 64 2.51 13.56 1.44
CA LEU A 64 1.45 13.32 0.47
C LEU A 64 0.52 14.53 0.37
N GLY A 65 0.39 15.14 -0.82
CA GLY A 65 -0.45 16.32 -1.03
C GLY A 65 -1.28 16.32 -2.32
N ILE A 66 -2.01 17.42 -2.55
CA ILE A 66 -2.88 17.58 -3.75
C ILE A 66 -2.06 18.05 -4.96
N ASN A 67 -1.24 19.09 -4.78
CA ASN A 67 -0.41 19.66 -5.85
C ASN A 67 0.75 18.74 -6.23
N ASN A 68 1.32 18.08 -5.22
CA ASN A 68 2.29 16.99 -5.35
C ASN A 68 1.69 15.77 -4.67
N ILE A 69 1.34 14.75 -5.45
CA ILE A 69 0.73 13.51 -4.96
C ILE A 69 1.61 12.87 -3.89
N ALA A 70 2.92 12.94 -4.10
CA ALA A 70 3.92 12.59 -3.12
C ALA A 70 5.16 13.46 -3.31
N THR A 71 5.83 13.78 -2.22
CA THR A 71 7.18 14.31 -2.14
C THR A 71 7.99 13.33 -1.32
N VAL A 72 9.10 12.85 -1.85
CA VAL A 72 9.99 11.91 -1.17
C VAL A 72 11.32 12.59 -0.94
N VAL A 73 11.82 12.54 0.29
CA VAL A 73 13.14 13.03 0.67
C VAL A 73 13.89 11.85 1.27
N VAL A 74 15.07 11.56 0.74
CA VAL A 74 15.99 10.57 1.30
C VAL A 74 17.12 11.34 1.97
N GLN A 75 17.37 11.04 3.23
CA GLN A 75 18.46 11.64 4.01
C GLN A 75 19.26 10.56 4.73
N ASN A 76 20.53 10.83 5.01
CA ASN A 76 21.33 9.99 5.89
C ASN A 76 21.13 10.37 7.36
N LYS A 77 21.73 9.59 8.25
CA LYS A 77 21.70 9.81 9.71
C LYS A 77 22.28 11.14 10.17
N ARG A 78 23.16 11.75 9.37
CA ARG A 78 23.74 13.08 9.62
C ARG A 78 22.79 14.22 9.23
N GLY A 79 21.65 13.90 8.60
CA GLY A 79 20.67 14.87 8.12
C GLY A 79 20.96 15.41 6.72
N GLU A 80 21.95 14.85 6.01
CA GLU A 80 22.28 15.27 4.65
C GLU A 80 21.25 14.69 3.67
N VAL A 81 20.66 15.55 2.84
CA VAL A 81 19.68 15.14 1.82
C VAL A 81 20.41 14.52 0.63
N LEU A 82 20.19 13.23 0.41
CA LEU A 82 20.78 12.45 -0.68
C LEU A 82 19.97 12.56 -1.97
N GLU A 83 18.64 12.49 -1.86
CA GLU A 83 17.74 12.57 -3.00
C GLU A 83 16.42 13.23 -2.61
N THR A 84 15.84 14.01 -3.52
CA THR A 84 14.47 14.50 -3.41
C THR A 84 13.68 14.23 -4.68
N LYS A 85 12.49 13.65 -4.55
CA LYS A 85 11.60 13.32 -5.66
C LYS A 85 10.21 13.89 -5.47
N PHE A 86 9.76 14.66 -6.45
CA PHE A 86 8.39 15.17 -6.52
C PHE A 86 7.55 14.37 -7.52
N PHE A 87 6.33 14.01 -7.12
CA PHE A 87 5.33 13.39 -7.96
C PHE A 87 4.20 14.39 -8.20
N SER A 88 4.22 15.09 -9.35
CA SER A 88 3.23 16.14 -9.64
C SER A 88 1.79 15.60 -9.69
N GLY A 89 0.87 16.35 -9.09
CA GLY A 89 -0.57 16.11 -9.10
C GLY A 89 -1.34 16.78 -10.23
N LYS A 90 -0.68 17.56 -11.10
CA LYS A 90 -1.36 18.36 -12.15
C LYS A 90 -2.29 17.51 -13.04
N GLN A 91 -1.78 16.41 -13.59
CA GLN A 91 -2.58 15.51 -14.43
C GLN A 91 -3.73 14.86 -13.67
N LEU A 92 -3.54 14.60 -12.37
CA LEU A 92 -4.57 14.04 -11.51
C LEU A 92 -5.71 15.03 -11.28
N ILE A 93 -5.36 16.28 -10.97
CA ILE A 93 -6.30 17.39 -10.77
C ILE A 93 -7.11 17.59 -12.05
N GLU A 94 -6.46 17.64 -13.21
CA GLU A 94 -7.13 17.79 -14.50
C GLU A 94 -8.09 16.62 -14.77
N LYS A 95 -7.66 15.38 -14.51
CA LYS A 95 -8.52 14.20 -14.67
C LYS A 95 -9.73 14.24 -13.74
N ARG A 96 -9.55 14.63 -12.47
CA ARG A 96 -10.63 14.79 -11.49
C ARG A 96 -11.63 15.87 -11.94
N ARG A 97 -11.15 16.99 -12.50
CA ARG A 97 -12.00 18.04 -13.08
C ARG A 97 -12.85 17.48 -14.22
N ARG A 98 -12.23 16.82 -15.22
CA ARG A 98 -12.96 16.19 -16.34
C ARG A 98 -14.04 15.20 -15.87
N PHE A 99 -13.72 14.35 -14.89
CA PHE A 99 -14.71 13.43 -14.32
C PHE A 99 -15.83 14.14 -13.55
N SER A 100 -15.52 15.24 -12.87
CA SER A 100 -16.50 16.08 -12.18
C SER A 100 -17.47 16.72 -13.17
N ASP A 101 -16.96 17.30 -14.26
CA ASP A 101 -17.77 17.97 -15.26
C ASP A 101 -18.67 16.98 -16.02
N LEU A 102 -18.13 15.81 -16.40
CA LEU A 102 -18.93 14.72 -16.95
C LEU A 102 -20.06 14.28 -16.01
N ARG A 103 -19.80 14.19 -14.70
CA ARG A 103 -20.85 13.88 -13.72
C ARG A 103 -21.93 14.96 -13.65
N LYS A 104 -21.58 16.23 -13.80
CA LYS A 104 -22.57 17.32 -13.82
C LYS A 104 -23.48 17.19 -15.04
N GLU A 105 -22.92 16.91 -16.21
CA GLU A 105 -23.69 16.69 -17.45
C GLU A 105 -24.62 15.47 -17.35
N LEU A 106 -24.10 14.34 -16.87
CA LEU A 106 -24.90 13.12 -16.67
C LEU A 106 -25.98 13.30 -15.61
N SER A 107 -25.71 14.09 -14.56
CA SER A 107 -26.70 14.45 -13.53
C SER A 107 -27.85 15.26 -14.10
N LYS A 108 -27.56 16.26 -14.97
CA LYS A 108 -28.60 17.03 -15.67
C LYS A 108 -29.51 16.13 -16.51
N LYS A 109 -28.94 15.10 -17.14
CA LYS A 109 -29.66 14.09 -17.93
C LYS A 109 -30.30 12.98 -17.07
N LYS A 110 -30.17 13.04 -15.73
CA LYS A 110 -30.65 12.02 -14.77
C LYS A 110 -30.16 10.58 -15.04
N LEU A 111 -28.98 10.43 -15.66
CA LEU A 111 -28.40 9.13 -16.02
C LEU A 111 -27.60 8.50 -14.86
N LEU A 112 -28.30 8.03 -13.83
CA LEU A 112 -27.70 7.52 -12.59
C LEU A 112 -26.70 6.36 -12.80
N ASN A 113 -26.98 5.47 -13.75
CA ASN A 113 -26.09 4.33 -14.06
C ASN A 113 -24.76 4.79 -14.65
N GLU A 114 -24.77 5.80 -15.52
CA GLU A 114 -23.55 6.35 -16.11
C GLU A 114 -22.73 7.14 -15.07
N ILE A 115 -23.39 7.82 -14.13
CA ILE A 115 -22.70 8.46 -12.99
C ILE A 115 -21.96 7.41 -12.15
N LYS A 116 -22.60 6.27 -11.84
CA LYS A 116 -21.96 5.16 -11.11
C LYS A 116 -20.77 4.59 -11.88
N LYS A 117 -20.91 4.33 -13.18
CA LYS A 117 -19.80 3.87 -14.04
C LYS A 117 -18.63 4.87 -14.03
N THR A 118 -18.94 6.16 -14.11
CA THR A 118 -17.94 7.24 -14.09
C THR A 118 -17.16 7.27 -12.76
N LYS A 119 -17.84 7.14 -11.62
CA LYS A 119 -17.19 7.02 -10.29
C LYS A 119 -16.25 5.81 -10.22
N ASN A 120 -16.67 4.66 -10.75
CA ASN A 120 -15.84 3.46 -10.77
C ASN A 120 -14.59 3.64 -11.66
N ARG A 121 -14.73 4.25 -12.83
CA ARG A 121 -13.60 4.57 -13.72
C ARG A 121 -12.60 5.50 -13.05
N GLU A 122 -13.06 6.57 -12.41
CA GLU A 122 -12.19 7.48 -11.65
C GLU A 122 -11.46 6.76 -10.52
N ARG A 123 -12.18 5.97 -9.72
CA ARG A 123 -11.58 5.17 -8.63
C ARG A 123 -10.47 4.24 -9.14
N ASN A 124 -10.71 3.52 -10.22
CA ASN A 124 -9.73 2.59 -10.79
C ASN A 124 -8.49 3.34 -11.30
N TYR A 125 -8.68 4.51 -11.93
CA TYR A 125 -7.59 5.35 -12.39
C TYR A 125 -6.75 5.90 -11.22
N MET A 126 -7.39 6.41 -10.15
CA MET A 126 -6.68 6.84 -8.93
C MET A 126 -5.88 5.68 -8.31
N LYS A 127 -6.47 4.48 -8.27
CA LYS A 127 -5.83 3.28 -7.70
C LYS A 127 -4.59 2.89 -8.49
N ASP A 128 -4.63 2.93 -9.82
CA ASP A 128 -3.48 2.64 -10.69
C ASP A 128 -2.35 3.65 -10.48
N ILE A 129 -2.67 4.94 -10.42
CA ILE A 129 -1.69 6.00 -10.15
C ILE A 129 -1.03 5.81 -8.79
N ASN A 130 -1.83 5.62 -7.74
CA ASN A 130 -1.31 5.38 -6.40
C ASN A 130 -0.40 4.16 -6.37
N HIS A 131 -0.79 3.06 -7.02
CA HIS A 131 0.03 1.86 -7.10
C HIS A 131 1.38 2.10 -7.81
N LYS A 132 1.39 2.86 -8.91
CA LYS A 132 2.61 3.23 -9.64
C LYS A 132 3.52 4.13 -8.81
N ILE A 133 2.96 5.16 -8.16
CA ILE A 133 3.73 6.07 -7.30
C ILE A 133 4.29 5.28 -6.12
N SER A 134 3.46 4.52 -5.41
CA SER A 134 3.90 3.66 -4.32
C SER A 134 5.09 2.77 -4.70
N ARG A 135 5.02 2.10 -5.87
CA ARG A 135 6.14 1.30 -6.36
C ARG A 135 7.40 2.13 -6.62
N LYS A 136 7.27 3.33 -7.19
CA LYS A 136 8.40 4.22 -7.43
C LYS A 136 9.04 4.68 -6.12
N ILE A 137 8.25 5.04 -5.10
CA ILE A 137 8.78 5.39 -3.76
C ILE A 137 9.59 4.24 -3.17
N ILE A 138 9.06 3.01 -3.24
CA ILE A 138 9.77 1.81 -2.77
C ILE A 138 11.06 1.59 -3.57
N ASN A 139 11.04 1.81 -4.87
CA ASN A 139 12.24 1.67 -5.69
C ASN A 139 13.30 2.74 -5.37
N ILE A 140 12.90 3.98 -5.09
CA ILE A 140 13.81 5.03 -4.63
C ILE A 140 14.47 4.60 -3.32
N ALA A 141 13.67 4.17 -2.33
CA ALA A 141 14.19 3.67 -1.06
C ALA A 141 15.16 2.47 -1.24
N LYS A 142 14.88 1.58 -2.19
CA LYS A 142 15.75 0.44 -2.53
C LYS A 142 17.00 0.81 -3.32
N GLN A 143 16.94 1.84 -4.17
CA GLN A 143 18.12 2.31 -4.90
C GLN A 143 19.09 2.95 -3.93
N SER A 144 18.60 3.74 -2.96
CA SER A 144 19.42 4.22 -1.84
C SER A 144 20.08 3.05 -1.09
N PHE A 145 19.40 1.92 -0.96
CA PHE A 145 19.92 0.65 -0.42
C PHE A 145 21.00 -0.01 -1.31
N SER A 146 21.00 0.21 -2.62
CA SER A 146 21.94 -0.45 -3.55
C SER A 146 23.23 0.33 -3.75
N TYR A 147 23.20 1.66 -3.56
CA TYR A 147 24.40 2.49 -3.55
C TYR A 147 25.29 2.26 -2.33
N ILE A 148 24.76 1.58 -1.31
CA ILE A 148 25.36 1.42 0.00
C ILE A 148 25.32 -0.07 0.26
N ASN A 149 26.45 -0.78 0.16
CA ASN A 149 26.55 -2.22 0.43
C ASN A 149 26.19 -2.53 1.89
N CYS A 150 24.91 -2.43 2.27
CA CYS A 150 24.49 -2.56 3.66
C CYS A 150 23.34 -3.54 3.75
N SER A 151 23.55 -4.59 4.53
CA SER A 151 22.54 -5.44 5.14
C SER A 151 21.69 -4.71 6.20
N GLU A 152 21.70 -3.37 6.22
CA GLU A 152 21.15 -2.55 7.29
C GLU A 152 19.72 -2.10 6.98
N PRO A 153 18.86 -1.97 7.99
CA PRO A 153 17.47 -1.59 7.78
C PRO A 153 17.34 -0.11 7.35
N ILE A 154 16.30 0.22 6.58
CA ILE A 154 15.90 1.61 6.25
C ILE A 154 14.56 1.92 6.89
N SER A 155 14.46 3.10 7.52
CA SER A 155 13.23 3.62 8.11
C SER A 155 12.52 4.55 7.11
N ILE A 156 11.24 4.26 6.84
CA ILE A 156 10.39 5.12 6.01
C ILE A 156 9.35 5.80 6.90
N TYR A 157 9.42 7.13 6.94
CA TYR A 157 8.50 8.01 7.65
C TYR A 157 7.43 8.58 6.70
N PHE A 158 6.18 8.54 7.15
CA PHE A 158 5.04 9.14 6.42
C PHE A 158 4.53 10.38 7.13
N TYR A 159 4.60 11.51 6.44
CA TYR A 159 3.93 12.75 6.82
C TYR A 159 2.68 12.88 5.94
N LEU A 160 1.51 12.67 6.53
CA LEU A 160 0.24 12.78 5.82
C LEU A 160 -0.30 14.20 5.97
N THR A 161 0.00 15.09 5.04
CA THR A 161 -0.71 16.38 4.94
C THR A 161 -1.90 16.26 3.97
N GLY A 162 -3.00 15.67 4.45
CA GLY A 162 -4.32 15.90 3.86
C GLY A 162 -4.74 15.05 2.65
N LEU A 163 -4.21 13.84 2.46
CA LEU A 163 -4.78 12.88 1.50
C LEU A 163 -5.73 11.88 2.16
N THR A 164 -6.99 11.89 1.71
CA THR A 164 -8.03 10.97 2.15
C THR A 164 -7.82 9.54 1.59
N ASN A 165 -7.56 8.60 2.50
CA ASN A 165 -7.94 7.18 2.51
C ASN A 165 -7.54 6.18 1.40
N CYS A 166 -6.64 6.48 0.46
CA CYS A 166 -6.33 5.50 -0.61
C CYS A 166 -4.86 5.32 -1.00
N PHE A 167 -3.90 5.88 -0.26
CA PHE A 167 -2.49 5.63 -0.53
C PHE A 167 -2.01 4.40 0.27
N ARG A 168 -1.60 3.35 -0.45
CA ARG A 168 -1.14 2.09 0.14
C ARG A 168 0.25 1.79 -0.37
N LEU A 169 1.20 1.69 0.56
CA LEU A 169 2.57 1.28 0.27
C LEU A 169 2.76 -0.16 0.74
N ARG A 170 3.30 -1.02 -0.14
CA ARG A 170 3.71 -2.38 0.22
C ARG A 170 5.23 -2.39 0.37
N THR A 171 5.71 -2.83 1.53
CA THR A 171 7.14 -2.86 1.85
C THR A 171 7.68 -4.28 1.84
N SER A 172 8.94 -4.43 1.41
CA SER A 172 9.75 -5.64 1.59
C SER A 172 10.28 -5.74 3.02
N HIS A 173 10.79 -6.91 3.41
CA HIS A 173 11.23 -7.21 4.79
C HIS A 173 12.34 -6.27 5.31
N HIS A 174 13.17 -5.68 4.45
CA HIS A 174 14.23 -4.75 4.81
C HIS A 174 13.77 -3.28 5.00
N LEU A 175 12.49 -2.99 4.76
CA LEU A 175 11.92 -1.65 4.89
C LEU A 175 10.92 -1.62 6.05
N THR A 176 11.26 -0.88 7.10
CA THR A 176 10.34 -0.63 8.20
C THR A 176 9.52 0.62 7.91
N LYS A 177 8.20 0.53 8.15
CA LYS A 177 7.31 1.69 8.09
C LYS A 177 7.03 2.14 9.51
N THR A 178 7.33 3.39 9.79
CA THR A 178 7.01 4.05 11.05
C THR A 178 5.99 5.14 10.76
N VAL A 179 4.78 4.96 11.28
CA VAL A 179 3.73 5.99 11.25
C VAL A 179 3.68 6.62 12.64
N PRO A 180 3.85 7.96 12.75
CA PRO A 180 3.68 8.69 14.00
C PRO A 180 2.36 8.31 14.68
N ALA A 181 2.36 8.19 16.01
CA ALA A 181 1.21 7.65 16.77
C ALA A 181 -0.12 8.38 16.47
N ASN A 182 -0.05 9.69 16.19
CA ASN A 182 -1.18 10.55 15.84
C ASN A 182 -1.75 10.35 14.42
N LEU A 183 -1.08 9.60 13.54
CA LEU A 183 -1.48 9.37 12.14
C LEU A 183 -1.85 7.92 11.82
N ARG A 184 -1.79 7.02 12.81
CA ARG A 184 -2.04 5.56 12.64
C ARG A 184 -3.45 5.23 12.16
N SER A 185 -4.45 6.10 12.37
CA SER A 185 -5.83 5.91 11.91
C SER A 185 -6.03 6.10 10.41
N ILE A 186 -5.06 6.70 9.71
CA ILE A 186 -5.18 7.11 8.29
C ILE A 186 -4.37 6.17 7.36
N CYS A 187 -3.27 5.58 7.86
CA CYS A 187 -2.40 4.69 7.10
C CYS A 187 -2.68 3.20 7.40
N ARG A 188 -3.05 2.42 6.37
CA ARG A 188 -2.97 0.95 6.45
C ARG A 188 -1.56 0.49 6.09
N ILE A 189 -0.87 -0.07 7.07
CA ILE A 189 0.43 -0.73 6.89
C ILE A 189 0.15 -2.17 6.50
N ASP A 190 0.64 -2.59 5.34
CA ASP A 190 0.68 -4.00 4.97
C ASP A 190 2.12 -4.37 4.60
N SER A 191 2.62 -5.40 5.28
CA SER A 191 3.77 -6.18 4.85
C SER A 191 3.37 -6.98 3.61
N SER A 192 4.21 -6.96 2.56
CA SER A 192 4.09 -7.98 1.52
C SER A 192 4.89 -9.20 1.97
N HIS A 193 4.21 -10.33 2.11
CA HIS A 193 4.78 -11.67 1.95
C HIS A 193 4.87 -12.02 0.47
#